data_AF-A0AAV3SCE3-F1
#
_entry.id   AF-A0AAV3SCE3-F1
#
_cell.length_a   1.000
_cell.length_b   1.000
_cell.length_c   1.000
_cell.angle_alpha   90.00
_cell.angle_beta   90.00
_cell.angle_gamma   90.00
#
_symmetry.space_group_name_H-M   'P 1'
#
loop_
_entity.id
_entity.type
_entity.pdbx_description
1 polymer ?
#
loop_
_entity_poly.entity_id
_entity_poly.type
_entity_poly.pdbx_seq_one_letter_code
_entity_poly.pdbx_strand_id
1 'polypeptide(L)'
;MTDIERVAVLGAGNMGHGITEVVALGGYDVTMRDIETDLIESGSENIEWSVGKLAENGAIDDPDDVLARIDTTTDLAEAVGDADLVVEAAPERMALKKEIYAELDELAPDGAILASNTSSLSITEIASATDRAEQVVGTHYFNPPVKMDLVEVIYGERTSDATAETAHDFVESLGKTPIYVQRDVQGFVVNSVLGPFMVEPAWMVSNDEATIREADAAMVHRRGYPMGPFELADLTGIDIGYSVREEAGITNPPVIEERVEAEELGRKTGKGYYDYEDGDGADYEASDGEEFDTLRVEARMVNEAAKLVGMDVATPEAIDTGMRLGAGFSEGPCRRADREGLDTFLDKLEALHETTGEERFEPADYLVELVENGNTGQESGRGFYEYENGEPVSGGR
;
A
#
# COMPACT_ATOMS: atom_id res chain seq x y z
N MET A 1 12.38 -4.62 24.64
CA MET A 1 12.16 -5.06 23.27
C MET A 1 12.04 -6.57 23.31
N THR A 2 11.03 -7.11 22.65
CA THR A 2 10.86 -8.55 22.49
C THR A 2 11.87 -9.01 21.45
N ASP A 3 12.72 -9.99 21.79
CA ASP A 3 13.60 -10.61 20.82
C ASP A 3 12.76 -11.57 19.98
N ILE A 4 12.60 -11.29 18.68
CA ILE A 4 11.81 -12.15 17.79
C ILE A 4 12.70 -13.29 17.31
N GLU A 5 12.34 -14.53 17.64
CA GLU A 5 12.97 -15.74 17.12
C GLU A 5 11.96 -16.60 16.36
N ARG A 6 10.71 -16.65 16.83
CA ARG A 6 9.63 -17.44 16.23
C ARG A 6 8.46 -16.59 15.77
N VAL A 7 8.01 -16.85 14.56
CA VAL A 7 6.92 -16.12 13.92
C VAL A 7 5.78 -17.07 13.59
N ALA A 8 4.54 -16.66 13.82
CA ALA A 8 3.36 -17.35 13.29
C ALA A 8 2.74 -16.51 12.17
N VAL A 9 2.45 -17.13 11.02
CA VAL A 9 1.73 -16.47 9.92
C VAL A 9 0.36 -17.11 9.76
N LEU A 10 -0.70 -16.33 9.94
CA LEU A 10 -2.08 -16.82 9.88
C LEU A 10 -2.68 -16.53 8.50
N GLY A 11 -2.80 -17.57 7.69
CA GLY A 11 -3.24 -17.55 6.30
C GLY A 11 -2.16 -18.16 5.40
N ALA A 12 -2.59 -19.02 4.48
CA ALA A 12 -1.75 -19.64 3.45
C ALA A 12 -2.13 -19.17 2.03
N GLY A 13 -3.01 -18.17 1.92
CA GLY A 13 -3.37 -17.51 0.66
C GLY A 13 -2.22 -16.68 0.07
N ASN A 14 -2.51 -15.84 -0.94
CA ASN A 14 -1.49 -15.13 -1.72
C ASN A 14 -0.49 -14.31 -0.87
N MET A 15 -0.98 -13.59 0.14
CA MET A 15 -0.12 -12.82 1.04
C MET A 15 0.54 -13.71 2.08
N GLY A 16 -0.24 -14.61 2.69
CA GLY A 16 0.22 -15.44 3.80
C GLY A 16 1.42 -16.32 3.46
N HIS A 17 1.36 -17.09 2.37
CA HIS A 17 2.49 -17.93 1.97
C HIS A 17 3.73 -17.09 1.60
N GLY A 18 3.54 -15.94 0.93
CA GLY A 18 4.64 -15.05 0.57
C GLY A 18 5.30 -14.39 1.79
N ILE A 19 4.51 -14.03 2.81
CA ILE A 19 5.03 -13.52 4.09
C ILE A 19 5.80 -14.64 4.79
N THR A 20 5.26 -15.86 4.88
CA THR A 20 5.97 -17.03 5.42
C THR A 20 7.32 -17.23 4.75
N GLU A 21 7.37 -17.17 3.42
CA GLU A 21 8.63 -17.31 2.66
C GLU A 21 9.62 -16.20 3.00
N VAL A 22 9.19 -14.94 3.04
CA VAL A 22 10.07 -13.80 3.39
C VAL A 22 10.64 -13.97 4.80
N VAL A 23 9.82 -14.40 5.75
CA VAL A 23 10.24 -14.63 7.14
C VAL A 23 11.29 -15.76 7.22
N ALA A 24 11.04 -16.88 6.54
CA ALA A 24 11.99 -18.00 6.49
C ALA A 24 13.31 -17.62 5.80
N LEU A 25 13.25 -16.83 4.71
CA LEU A 25 14.43 -16.28 4.02
C LEU A 25 15.24 -15.34 4.92
N GLY A 26 14.56 -14.58 5.80
CA GLY A 26 15.19 -13.76 6.84
C GLY A 26 15.88 -14.56 7.94
N GLY A 27 15.72 -15.90 7.94
CA GLY A 27 16.41 -16.81 8.86
C GLY A 27 15.63 -17.14 10.13
N TYR A 28 14.36 -16.73 10.22
CA TYR A 28 13.47 -16.98 11.36
C TYR A 28 12.74 -18.32 11.23
N ASP A 29 12.49 -18.98 12.35
CA ASP A 29 11.58 -20.12 12.41
C ASP A 29 10.14 -19.61 12.29
N VAL A 30 9.36 -20.18 11.37
CA VAL A 30 8.01 -19.71 11.07
C VAL A 30 7.01 -20.85 10.99
N THR A 31 5.87 -20.68 11.67
CA THR A 31 4.74 -21.58 11.56
C THR A 31 3.66 -20.94 10.69
N MET A 32 3.40 -21.52 9.52
CA MET A 32 2.28 -21.11 8.67
C MET A 32 1.02 -21.88 9.05
N ARG A 33 -0.07 -21.16 9.29
CA ARG A 33 -1.34 -21.75 9.71
C ARG A 33 -2.49 -21.33 8.81
N ASP A 34 -3.34 -22.26 8.44
CA ASP A 34 -4.64 -21.99 7.81
C ASP A 34 -5.74 -22.87 8.42
N ILE A 35 -7.01 -22.63 8.10
CA ILE A 35 -8.16 -23.40 8.59
C ILE A 35 -8.31 -24.76 7.90
N GLU A 36 -7.75 -24.92 6.69
CA GLU A 36 -7.87 -26.14 5.87
C GLU A 36 -6.50 -26.62 5.40
N THR A 37 -6.28 -27.94 5.44
CA THR A 37 -5.03 -28.56 4.99
C THR A 37 -4.76 -28.29 3.50
N ASP A 38 -5.79 -28.29 2.66
CA ASP A 38 -5.64 -28.03 1.22
C ASP A 38 -5.07 -26.62 0.94
N LEU A 39 -5.41 -25.61 1.78
CA LEU A 39 -4.85 -24.25 1.67
C LEU A 39 -3.38 -24.22 2.09
N ILE A 40 -3.01 -24.95 3.14
CA ILE A 40 -1.62 -25.09 3.59
C ILE A 40 -0.78 -25.80 2.52
N GLU A 41 -1.30 -26.88 1.93
CA GLU A 41 -0.62 -27.62 0.87
C GLU A 41 -0.38 -26.70 -0.34
N SER A 42 -1.40 -25.96 -0.79
CA SER A 42 -1.25 -25.01 -1.90
C SER A 42 -0.26 -23.88 -1.57
N GLY A 43 -0.30 -23.33 -0.35
CA GLY A 43 0.66 -22.32 0.09
C GLY A 43 2.09 -22.87 0.10
N SER A 44 2.29 -24.10 0.60
CA SER A 44 3.59 -24.76 0.66
C SER A 44 4.15 -25.04 -0.73
N GLU A 45 3.31 -25.52 -1.67
CA GLU A 45 3.70 -25.72 -3.07
C GLU A 45 4.17 -24.41 -3.73
N ASN A 46 3.51 -23.29 -3.44
CA ASN A 46 3.92 -21.97 -3.96
C ASN A 46 5.26 -21.52 -3.38
N ILE A 47 5.49 -21.75 -2.08
CA ILE A 47 6.78 -21.44 -1.42
C ILE A 47 7.88 -22.32 -2.01
N GLU A 48 7.70 -23.63 -2.10
CA GLU A 48 8.67 -24.56 -2.69
C GLU A 48 9.03 -24.17 -4.12
N TRP A 49 8.03 -23.79 -4.92
CA TRP A 49 8.25 -23.28 -6.27
C TRP A 49 9.07 -21.99 -6.28
N SER A 50 8.71 -21.01 -5.46
CA SER A 50 9.37 -19.70 -5.41
C SER A 50 10.82 -19.81 -4.92
N VAL A 51 11.04 -20.50 -3.80
CA VAL A 51 12.37 -20.79 -3.24
C VAL A 51 13.22 -21.55 -4.26
N GLY A 52 12.65 -22.52 -4.97
CA GLY A 52 13.32 -23.20 -6.09
C GLY A 52 13.74 -22.25 -7.20
N LYS A 53 12.91 -21.26 -7.56
CA LYS A 53 13.26 -20.22 -8.54
C LYS A 53 14.34 -19.26 -8.04
N LEU A 54 14.34 -18.92 -6.76
CA LEU A 54 15.40 -18.13 -6.15
C LEU A 54 16.75 -18.87 -6.21
N ALA A 55 16.75 -20.18 -5.92
CA ALA A 55 17.95 -21.02 -6.02
C ALA A 55 18.45 -21.16 -7.47
N GLU A 56 17.55 -21.40 -8.44
CA GLU A 56 17.89 -21.46 -9.87
C GLU A 56 18.57 -20.18 -10.37
N ASN A 57 18.14 -19.02 -9.85
CA ASN A 57 18.68 -17.71 -10.22
C ASN A 57 19.90 -17.29 -9.38
N GLY A 58 20.34 -18.12 -8.43
CA GLY A 58 21.48 -17.85 -7.56
C GLY A 58 21.23 -16.76 -6.50
N ALA A 59 19.97 -16.48 -6.18
CA ALA A 59 19.61 -15.54 -5.11
C ALA A 59 19.75 -16.18 -3.71
N ILE A 60 19.62 -17.51 -3.63
CA ILE A 60 19.88 -18.30 -2.42
C ILE A 60 20.75 -19.51 -2.77
N ASP A 61 21.50 -20.01 -1.78
CA ASP A 61 22.41 -21.14 -1.95
C ASP A 61 21.71 -22.50 -1.79
N ASP A 62 20.95 -22.68 -0.70
CA ASP A 62 20.28 -23.94 -0.35
C ASP A 62 18.78 -23.71 -0.09
N PRO A 63 17.89 -24.17 -0.98
CA PRO A 63 16.45 -24.08 -0.75
C PRO A 63 15.98 -24.91 0.45
N ASP A 64 16.66 -26.03 0.76
CA ASP A 64 16.26 -26.93 1.84
C ASP A 64 16.45 -26.25 3.22
N ASP A 65 17.46 -25.39 3.36
CA ASP A 65 17.68 -24.61 4.58
C ASP A 65 16.50 -23.65 4.86
N VAL A 66 15.95 -23.02 3.82
CA VAL A 66 14.80 -22.11 3.94
C VAL A 66 13.55 -22.91 4.34
N LEU A 67 13.28 -24.00 3.62
CA LEU A 67 12.11 -24.86 3.86
C LEU A 67 12.16 -25.52 5.25
N ALA A 68 13.35 -25.84 5.75
CA ALA A 68 13.51 -26.44 7.08
C ALA A 68 13.12 -25.53 8.25
N ARG A 69 12.93 -24.22 8.01
CA ARG A 69 12.44 -23.25 9.02
C ARG A 69 10.92 -23.13 9.03
N ILE A 70 10.23 -23.79 8.10
CA ILE A 70 8.78 -23.64 7.92
C ILE A 70 8.08 -24.86 8.50
N ASP A 71 7.36 -24.64 9.59
CA ASP A 71 6.37 -25.58 10.12
C ASP A 71 4.97 -25.21 9.62
N THR A 72 4.07 -26.19 9.58
CA THR A 72 2.67 -25.96 9.20
C THR A 72 1.70 -26.66 10.14
N THR A 73 0.55 -26.03 10.39
CA THR A 73 -0.52 -26.61 11.20
C THR A 73 -1.88 -26.00 10.84
N THR A 74 -2.97 -26.69 11.18
CA THR A 74 -4.32 -26.11 11.16
C THR A 74 -4.78 -25.61 12.53
N ASP A 75 -4.07 -26.00 13.59
CA ASP A 75 -4.40 -25.67 14.98
C ASP A 75 -3.82 -24.30 15.34
N LEU A 76 -4.70 -23.37 15.75
CA LEU A 76 -4.29 -22.01 16.09
C LEU A 76 -3.41 -21.97 17.35
N ALA A 77 -3.72 -22.78 18.37
CA ALA A 77 -2.99 -22.78 19.62
C ALA A 77 -1.58 -23.37 19.46
N GLU A 78 -1.43 -24.39 18.59
CA GLU A 78 -0.13 -24.90 18.18
C GLU A 78 0.68 -23.83 17.43
N ALA A 79 0.05 -23.10 16.51
CA ALA A 79 0.76 -22.09 15.70
C ALA A 79 1.32 -20.93 16.52
N VAL A 80 0.60 -20.48 17.57
CA VAL A 80 0.93 -19.23 18.28
C VAL A 80 1.52 -19.46 19.68
N GLY A 81 1.49 -20.70 20.20
CA GLY A 81 1.76 -20.99 21.61
C GLY A 81 3.16 -20.61 22.11
N ASP A 82 4.11 -20.44 21.20
CA ASP A 82 5.47 -19.97 21.47
C ASP A 82 5.98 -18.93 20.47
N ALA A 83 5.05 -18.25 19.77
CA ALA A 83 5.39 -17.18 18.84
C ALA A 83 5.75 -15.88 19.59
N ASP A 84 6.80 -15.20 19.13
CA ASP A 84 7.17 -13.85 19.58
C ASP A 84 6.43 -12.77 18.76
N LEU A 85 6.09 -13.11 17.51
CA LEU A 85 5.33 -12.28 16.59
C LEU A 85 4.32 -13.12 15.83
N VAL A 86 3.09 -12.63 15.74
CA VAL A 86 2.04 -13.21 14.88
C VAL A 86 1.75 -12.22 13.75
N VAL A 87 1.75 -12.65 12.50
CA VAL A 87 1.34 -11.86 11.33
C VAL A 87 0.07 -12.47 10.75
N GLU A 88 -1.04 -11.75 10.90
CA GLU A 88 -2.35 -12.15 10.40
C GLU A 88 -2.56 -11.67 8.96
N ALA A 89 -2.84 -12.63 8.06
CA ALA A 89 -3.10 -12.42 6.62
C ALA A 89 -4.33 -13.22 6.15
N ALA A 90 -5.38 -13.24 6.98
CA ALA A 90 -6.68 -13.84 6.68
C ALA A 90 -7.60 -12.87 5.90
N PRO A 91 -8.78 -13.33 5.42
CA PRO A 91 -9.68 -12.52 4.61
C PRO A 91 -10.02 -11.14 5.20
N GLU A 92 -10.17 -10.16 4.33
CA GLU A 92 -10.32 -8.74 4.68
C GLU A 92 -11.73 -8.41 5.21
N ARG A 93 -12.06 -8.93 6.39
CA ARG A 93 -13.36 -8.74 7.04
C ARG A 93 -13.16 -8.38 8.51
N MET A 94 -13.59 -7.18 8.91
CA MET A 94 -13.41 -6.68 10.29
C MET A 94 -13.94 -7.65 11.36
N ALA A 95 -15.13 -8.22 11.16
CA ALA A 95 -15.71 -9.17 12.11
C ALA A 95 -14.82 -10.42 12.30
N LEU A 96 -14.29 -10.98 11.21
CA LEU A 96 -13.40 -12.13 11.26
C LEU A 96 -12.07 -11.79 11.93
N LYS A 97 -11.48 -10.64 11.60
CA LYS A 97 -10.22 -10.21 12.22
C LYS A 97 -10.39 -9.99 13.73
N LYS A 98 -11.51 -9.41 14.19
CA LYS A 98 -11.80 -9.30 15.62
C LYS A 98 -11.94 -10.66 16.30
N GLU A 99 -12.58 -11.63 15.66
CA GLU A 99 -12.66 -13.01 16.17
C GLU A 99 -11.26 -13.62 16.31
N ILE A 100 -10.42 -13.53 15.27
CA ILE A 100 -9.04 -14.02 15.29
C ILE A 100 -8.24 -13.34 16.41
N TYR A 101 -8.30 -12.01 16.52
CA TYR A 101 -7.52 -11.27 17.51
C TYR A 101 -7.97 -11.54 18.95
N ALA A 102 -9.25 -11.80 19.19
CA ALA A 102 -9.72 -12.24 20.50
C ALA A 102 -9.16 -13.63 20.86
N GLU A 103 -9.09 -14.57 19.91
CA GLU A 103 -8.44 -15.87 20.14
C GLU A 103 -6.93 -15.72 20.35
N LEU A 104 -6.26 -14.83 19.61
CA LEU A 104 -4.83 -14.53 19.80
C LEU A 104 -4.53 -13.93 21.18
N ASP A 105 -5.41 -13.07 21.68
CA ASP A 105 -5.26 -12.49 23.01
C ASP A 105 -5.33 -13.54 24.14
N GLU A 106 -6.00 -14.66 23.91
CA GLU A 106 -6.07 -15.78 24.85
C GLU A 106 -4.93 -16.80 24.68
N LEU A 107 -4.51 -17.06 23.44
CA LEU A 107 -3.63 -18.18 23.10
C LEU A 107 -2.15 -17.79 22.95
N ALA A 108 -1.85 -16.58 22.49
CA ALA A 108 -0.48 -16.14 22.26
C ALA A 108 0.21 -15.72 23.57
N PRO A 109 1.52 -15.96 23.72
CA PRO A 109 2.29 -15.52 24.90
C PRO A 109 2.06 -14.06 25.26
N ASP A 110 2.07 -13.71 26.55
CA ASP A 110 1.81 -12.34 27.04
C ASP A 110 2.72 -11.29 26.37
N GLY A 111 3.95 -11.66 25.99
CA GLY A 111 4.94 -10.77 25.36
C GLY A 111 4.90 -10.72 23.83
N ALA A 112 4.05 -11.52 23.19
CA ALA A 112 3.97 -11.61 21.73
C ALA A 112 3.39 -10.32 21.13
N ILE A 113 3.91 -9.93 19.97
CA ILE A 113 3.35 -8.86 19.14
C ILE A 113 2.30 -9.45 18.19
N LEU A 114 1.16 -8.79 18.04
CA LEU A 114 0.08 -9.20 17.15
C LEU A 114 -0.02 -8.22 15.97
N ALA A 115 0.48 -8.62 14.81
CA ALA A 115 0.53 -7.80 13.61
C ALA A 115 -0.56 -8.19 12.59
N SER A 116 -1.18 -7.22 11.92
CA SER A 116 -2.12 -7.47 10.81
C SER A 116 -1.54 -6.98 9.49
N ASN A 117 -1.65 -7.81 8.46
CA ASN A 117 -1.34 -7.47 7.07
C ASN A 117 -2.53 -6.82 6.33
N THR A 118 -3.59 -6.42 7.04
CA THR A 118 -4.72 -5.70 6.42
C THR A 118 -4.24 -4.53 5.55
N SER A 119 -4.93 -4.29 4.44
CA SER A 119 -4.60 -3.23 3.47
C SER A 119 -5.48 -1.98 3.64
N SER A 120 -6.59 -2.09 4.38
CA SER A 120 -7.57 -1.01 4.52
C SER A 120 -8.31 -0.95 5.86
N LEU A 121 -8.30 -2.01 6.66
CA LEU A 121 -9.04 -2.04 7.92
C LEU A 121 -8.26 -1.35 9.05
N SER A 122 -9.00 -0.70 9.94
CA SER A 122 -8.44 0.02 11.08
C SER A 122 -7.74 -0.93 12.06
N ILE A 123 -6.45 -0.67 12.31
CA ILE A 123 -5.66 -1.39 13.33
C ILE A 123 -6.22 -1.13 14.73
N THR A 124 -6.68 0.10 14.99
CA THR A 124 -7.33 0.49 16.24
C THR A 124 -8.58 -0.34 16.50
N GLU A 125 -9.40 -0.52 15.46
CA GLU A 125 -10.62 -1.30 15.57
C GLU A 125 -10.32 -2.80 15.76
N ILE A 126 -9.31 -3.35 15.08
CA ILE A 126 -8.84 -4.72 15.30
C ILE A 126 -8.34 -4.90 16.75
N ALA A 127 -7.48 -3.99 17.22
CA ALA A 127 -6.88 -4.02 18.55
C ALA A 127 -7.92 -3.97 19.68
N SER A 128 -9.09 -3.37 19.42
CA SER A 128 -10.22 -3.30 20.38
C SER A 128 -10.78 -4.65 20.81
N ALA A 129 -10.46 -5.73 20.07
CA ALA A 129 -10.82 -7.10 20.42
C ALA A 129 -9.86 -7.76 21.42
N THR A 130 -8.81 -7.05 21.87
CA THR A 130 -7.76 -7.56 22.76
C THR A 130 -7.65 -6.70 24.01
N ASP A 131 -7.18 -7.30 25.12
CA ASP A 131 -6.78 -6.56 26.33
C ASP A 131 -5.35 -5.99 26.21
N ARG A 132 -4.60 -6.33 25.15
CA ARG A 132 -3.20 -5.93 24.89
C ARG A 132 -3.01 -5.00 23.69
N ALA A 133 -3.93 -4.05 23.48
CA ALA A 133 -3.90 -3.15 22.32
C ALA A 133 -2.55 -2.42 22.07
N GLU A 134 -1.73 -2.22 23.11
CA GLU A 134 -0.37 -1.69 22.99
C GLU A 134 0.63 -2.59 22.22
N GLN A 135 0.34 -3.88 22.11
CA GLN A 135 1.10 -4.91 21.41
C GLN A 135 0.50 -5.27 20.04
N VAL A 136 -0.55 -4.57 19.60
CA VAL A 136 -1.16 -4.76 18.29
C VAL A 136 -0.61 -3.70 17.32
N VAL A 137 -0.23 -4.12 16.11
CA VAL A 137 0.39 -3.25 15.09
C VAL A 137 -0.07 -3.67 13.68
N GLY A 138 0.02 -2.79 12.69
CA GLY A 138 -0.08 -3.18 11.29
C GLY A 138 1.29 -3.45 10.69
N THR A 139 1.41 -4.48 9.85
CA THR A 139 2.57 -4.74 8.99
C THR A 139 2.04 -5.06 7.59
N HIS A 140 1.75 -4.03 6.81
CA HIS A 140 1.15 -4.17 5.49
C HIS A 140 2.24 -4.41 4.44
N TYR A 141 2.38 -5.67 4.02
CA TYR A 141 3.26 -6.10 2.95
C TYR A 141 2.58 -5.87 1.59
N PHE A 142 3.40 -5.67 0.55
CA PHE A 142 2.92 -5.43 -0.81
C PHE A 142 3.02 -6.70 -1.67
N ASN A 143 2.02 -6.94 -2.52
CA ASN A 143 1.96 -8.13 -3.35
C ASN A 143 2.82 -8.00 -4.63
N PRO A 144 3.64 -9.00 -4.99
CA PRO A 144 4.01 -10.20 -4.23
C PRO A 144 5.04 -9.91 -3.12
N PRO A 145 4.86 -10.41 -1.87
CA PRO A 145 5.73 -10.07 -0.74
C PRO A 145 7.22 -10.34 -0.97
N VAL A 146 7.54 -11.44 -1.67
CA VAL A 146 8.94 -11.84 -1.96
C VAL A 146 9.64 -10.89 -2.93
N LYS A 147 8.89 -10.12 -3.74
CA LYS A 147 9.44 -9.18 -4.73
C LYS A 147 9.38 -7.73 -4.31
N MET A 148 8.40 -7.36 -3.50
CA MET A 148 8.18 -5.98 -3.09
C MET A 148 9.07 -5.64 -1.90
N ASP A 149 9.77 -4.51 -1.96
CA ASP A 149 10.71 -4.09 -0.91
C ASP A 149 10.01 -3.41 0.27
N LEU A 150 8.86 -2.77 0.02
CA LEU A 150 8.16 -1.95 1.01
C LEU A 150 7.31 -2.77 1.98
N VAL A 151 7.29 -2.35 3.25
CA VAL A 151 6.25 -2.72 4.22
C VAL A 151 5.83 -1.46 4.98
N GLU A 152 4.53 -1.23 5.16
CA GLU A 152 4.02 -0.17 6.03
C GLU A 152 3.88 -0.72 7.47
N VAL A 153 4.49 -0.05 8.44
CA VAL A 153 4.35 -0.34 9.88
C VAL A 153 3.38 0.66 10.48
N ILE A 154 2.18 0.18 10.84
CA ILE A 154 1.03 1.04 11.16
C ILE A 154 0.71 1.03 12.64
N TYR A 155 0.65 2.22 13.22
CA TYR A 155 0.17 2.43 14.58
C TYR A 155 -1.36 2.37 14.61
N GLY A 156 -1.90 1.55 15.51
CA GLY A 156 -3.23 1.78 16.08
C GLY A 156 -3.18 2.88 17.14
N GLU A 157 -4.33 3.38 17.58
CA GLU A 157 -4.44 4.46 18.57
C GLU A 157 -3.63 4.20 19.87
N ARG A 158 -3.50 2.94 20.26
CA ARG A 158 -2.85 2.52 21.51
C ARG A 158 -1.53 1.77 21.32
N THR A 159 -1.12 1.49 20.08
CA THR A 159 0.14 0.79 19.78
C THR A 159 1.30 1.52 20.45
N SER A 160 2.14 0.79 21.18
CA SER A 160 3.29 1.39 21.83
C SER A 160 4.43 1.63 20.84
N ASP A 161 5.24 2.67 21.09
CA ASP A 161 6.47 2.91 20.31
C ASP A 161 7.38 1.69 20.32
N ALA A 162 7.52 1.01 21.47
CA ALA A 162 8.32 -0.20 21.58
C ALA A 162 7.84 -1.33 20.66
N THR A 163 6.53 -1.48 20.48
CA THR A 163 5.94 -2.46 19.56
C THR A 163 6.18 -2.08 18.10
N ALA A 164 5.95 -0.82 17.74
CA ALA A 164 6.19 -0.34 16.38
C ALA A 164 7.68 -0.36 16.00
N GLU A 165 8.58 0.02 16.91
CA GLU A 165 10.03 -0.09 16.75
C GLU A 165 10.46 -1.55 16.57
N THR A 166 9.95 -2.48 17.40
CA THR A 166 10.28 -3.91 17.26
C THR A 166 9.79 -4.48 15.93
N ALA A 167 8.58 -4.09 15.48
CA ALA A 167 8.05 -4.50 14.18
C ALA A 167 8.85 -3.90 13.01
N HIS A 168 9.29 -2.65 13.14
CA HIS A 168 10.15 -1.99 12.15
C HIS A 168 11.51 -2.68 12.03
N ASP A 169 12.21 -2.90 13.15
CA ASP A 169 13.50 -3.58 13.19
C ASP A 169 13.40 -5.02 12.63
N PHE A 170 12.28 -5.71 12.91
CA PHE A 170 11.99 -7.02 12.32
C PHE A 170 11.83 -6.92 10.79
N VAL A 171 11.07 -5.96 10.28
CA VAL A 171 10.94 -5.80 8.82
C VAL A 171 12.30 -5.49 8.17
N GLU A 172 13.13 -4.65 8.78
CA GLU A 172 14.49 -4.38 8.28
C GLU A 172 15.37 -5.63 8.25
N SER A 173 15.27 -6.49 9.27
CA SER A 173 16.06 -7.74 9.33
C SER A 173 15.68 -8.74 8.23
N LEU A 174 14.46 -8.66 7.70
CA LEU A 174 14.01 -9.41 6.51
C LEU A 174 14.57 -8.86 5.20
N GLY A 175 15.38 -7.79 5.23
CA GLY A 175 15.89 -7.11 4.05
C GLY A 175 14.84 -6.25 3.34
N LYS A 176 13.74 -5.91 4.02
CA LYS A 176 12.69 -5.02 3.52
C LYS A 176 12.92 -3.60 4.01
N THR A 177 12.22 -2.64 3.40
CA THR A 177 12.21 -1.23 3.80
C THR A 177 10.88 -0.93 4.50
N PRO A 178 10.87 -0.81 5.83
CA PRO A 178 9.71 -0.32 6.54
C PRO A 178 9.52 1.19 6.37
N ILE A 179 8.27 1.64 6.37
CA ILE A 179 7.90 3.04 6.61
C ILE A 179 6.87 3.12 7.73
N TYR A 180 6.95 4.15 8.58
CA TYR A 180 5.96 4.36 9.63
C TYR A 180 4.69 5.03 9.10
N VAL A 181 3.55 4.50 9.54
CA VAL A 181 2.23 5.13 9.45
C VAL A 181 1.80 5.39 10.89
N GLN A 182 2.06 6.60 11.38
CA GLN A 182 1.95 7.00 12.78
C GLN A 182 0.50 7.14 13.27
N ARG A 183 -0.45 7.16 12.34
CA ARG A 183 -1.88 7.25 12.63
C ARG A 183 -2.65 6.25 11.80
N ASP A 184 -3.62 5.61 12.44
CA ASP A 184 -4.53 4.69 11.80
C ASP A 184 -5.51 5.44 10.88
N VAL A 185 -5.20 5.42 9.59
CA VAL A 185 -6.05 5.98 8.54
C VAL A 185 -6.35 4.91 7.50
N GLN A 186 -7.55 4.94 6.95
CA GLN A 186 -7.97 3.99 5.93
C GLN A 186 -7.08 4.13 4.68
N GLY A 187 -6.49 3.02 4.23
CA GLY A 187 -5.58 3.01 3.07
C GLY A 187 -4.16 3.50 3.34
N PHE A 188 -3.82 3.78 4.60
CA PHE A 188 -2.46 4.10 5.05
C PHE A 188 -1.80 5.20 4.21
N VAL A 189 -0.58 4.99 3.72
CA VAL A 189 0.15 5.97 2.92
C VAL A 189 0.02 5.68 1.43
N VAL A 190 0.44 4.49 0.99
CA VAL A 190 0.54 4.20 -0.45
C VAL A 190 -0.83 4.19 -1.11
N ASN A 191 -1.83 3.50 -0.54
CA ASN A 191 -3.16 3.42 -1.16
C ASN A 191 -3.88 4.77 -1.12
N SER A 192 -3.69 5.56 -0.06
CA SER A 192 -4.24 6.92 0.05
C SER A 192 -3.76 7.83 -1.08
N VAL A 193 -2.47 7.76 -1.43
CA VAL A 193 -1.89 8.61 -2.49
C VAL A 193 -2.08 8.01 -3.89
N LEU A 194 -2.12 6.69 -4.02
CA LEU A 194 -2.37 6.00 -5.29
C LEU A 194 -3.85 6.07 -5.72
N GLY A 195 -4.78 6.19 -4.76
CA GLY A 195 -6.22 6.29 -5.04
C GLY A 195 -6.55 7.40 -6.06
N PRO A 196 -6.13 8.66 -5.84
CA PRO A 196 -6.35 9.73 -6.80
C PRO A 196 -5.70 9.51 -8.17
N PHE A 197 -4.54 8.83 -8.22
CA PHE A 197 -3.88 8.50 -9.49
C PHE A 197 -4.80 7.69 -10.41
N MET A 198 -5.52 6.71 -9.85
CA MET A 198 -6.46 5.89 -10.62
C MET A 198 -7.83 6.55 -10.82
N VAL A 199 -8.36 7.19 -9.78
CA VAL A 199 -9.76 7.64 -9.76
C VAL A 199 -9.99 8.97 -10.46
N GLU A 200 -9.04 9.91 -10.41
CA GLU A 200 -9.24 11.22 -11.05
C GLU A 200 -9.32 11.12 -12.58
N PRO A 201 -8.46 10.34 -13.28
CA PRO A 201 -8.64 10.06 -14.70
C PRO A 201 -9.98 9.40 -15.02
N ALA A 202 -10.48 8.51 -14.15
CA ALA A 202 -11.78 7.87 -14.35
C ALA A 202 -12.94 8.88 -14.28
N TRP A 203 -12.86 9.91 -13.43
CA TRP A 203 -13.82 11.03 -13.46
C TRP A 203 -13.71 11.84 -14.76
N MET A 204 -12.50 12.14 -15.22
CA MET A 204 -12.29 12.86 -16.48
C MET A 204 -12.88 12.10 -17.67
N VAL A 205 -12.69 10.78 -17.72
CA VAL A 205 -13.31 9.92 -18.76
C VAL A 205 -14.83 9.89 -18.63
N SER A 206 -15.35 9.76 -17.41
CA SER A 206 -16.81 9.74 -17.18
C SER A 206 -17.51 11.05 -17.56
N ASN A 207 -16.78 12.16 -17.59
CA ASN A 207 -17.28 13.48 -17.95
C ASN A 207 -17.01 13.86 -19.42
N ASP A 208 -16.53 12.91 -20.25
CA ASP A 208 -16.13 13.15 -21.64
C ASP A 208 -15.01 14.21 -21.79
N GLU A 209 -14.16 14.37 -20.76
CA GLU A 209 -13.04 15.33 -20.74
C GLU A 209 -11.71 14.69 -21.19
N ALA A 210 -11.64 13.37 -21.19
CA ALA A 210 -10.49 12.58 -21.62
C ALA A 210 -10.92 11.18 -22.07
N THR A 211 -10.02 10.47 -22.72
CA THR A 211 -10.12 9.05 -23.02
C THR A 211 -9.15 8.24 -22.15
N ILE A 212 -9.43 6.94 -22.04
CA ILE A 212 -8.57 5.98 -21.33
C ILE A 212 -7.12 6.06 -21.85
N ARG A 213 -6.96 6.06 -23.19
CA ARG A 213 -5.65 6.11 -23.85
C ARG A 213 -4.91 7.44 -23.61
N GLU A 214 -5.62 8.57 -23.66
CA GLU A 214 -5.04 9.89 -23.37
C GLU A 214 -4.43 9.95 -21.98
N ALA A 215 -5.17 9.47 -20.97
CA ALA A 215 -4.71 9.44 -19.58
C ALA A 215 -3.47 8.56 -19.42
N ASP A 216 -3.53 7.31 -19.88
CA ASP A 216 -2.42 6.36 -19.74
C ASP A 216 -1.16 6.84 -20.47
N ALA A 217 -1.30 7.28 -21.73
CA ALA A 217 -0.19 7.83 -22.50
C ALA A 217 0.43 9.06 -21.83
N ALA A 218 -0.38 9.97 -21.30
CA ALA A 218 0.13 11.19 -20.70
C ALA A 218 0.87 10.90 -19.39
N MET A 219 0.29 10.09 -18.51
CA MET A 219 0.92 9.75 -17.23
C MET A 219 2.22 8.97 -17.45
N VAL A 220 2.27 8.04 -18.40
CA VAL A 220 3.50 7.28 -18.69
C VAL A 220 4.53 8.13 -19.45
N HIS A 221 4.17 8.65 -20.63
CA HIS A 221 5.17 9.22 -21.54
C HIS A 221 5.53 10.67 -21.26
N ARG A 222 4.63 11.46 -20.64
CA ARG A 222 4.91 12.87 -20.29
C ARG A 222 5.38 13.03 -18.85
N ARG A 223 4.84 12.22 -17.92
CA ARG A 223 5.12 12.35 -16.47
C ARG A 223 6.01 11.25 -15.91
N GLY A 224 6.31 10.20 -16.69
CA GLY A 224 7.29 9.18 -16.33
C GLY A 224 6.83 8.21 -15.25
N TYR A 225 5.51 8.01 -15.11
CA TYR A 225 4.97 6.94 -14.28
C TYR A 225 5.22 5.57 -14.94
N PRO A 226 5.43 4.50 -14.15
CA PRO A 226 5.79 3.19 -14.69
C PRO A 226 4.66 2.53 -15.49
N MET A 227 3.41 2.88 -15.19
CA MET A 227 2.20 2.33 -15.79
C MET A 227 1.09 3.39 -15.76
N GLY A 228 0.24 3.39 -16.78
CA GLY A 228 -0.93 4.27 -16.84
C GLY A 228 -1.97 3.91 -15.77
N PRO A 229 -2.79 4.87 -15.30
CA PRO A 229 -3.82 4.63 -14.29
C PRO A 229 -4.83 3.53 -14.66
N PHE A 230 -5.24 3.43 -15.92
CA PHE A 230 -6.21 2.42 -16.36
C PHE A 230 -5.57 1.06 -16.59
N GLU A 231 -4.36 1.01 -17.18
CA GLU A 231 -3.58 -0.22 -17.27
C GLU A 231 -3.27 -0.80 -15.87
N LEU A 232 -2.94 0.07 -14.91
CA LEU A 232 -2.72 -0.34 -13.53
C LEU A 232 -3.99 -0.90 -12.90
N ALA A 233 -5.14 -0.23 -13.08
CA ALA A 233 -6.42 -0.72 -12.59
C ALA A 233 -6.80 -2.09 -13.19
N ASP A 234 -6.51 -2.33 -14.47
CA ASP A 234 -6.71 -3.63 -15.10
C ASP A 234 -5.78 -4.72 -14.55
N LEU A 235 -4.55 -4.36 -14.17
CA LEU A 235 -3.60 -5.28 -13.56
C LEU A 235 -4.02 -5.67 -12.14
N THR A 236 -4.44 -4.70 -11.33
CA THR A 236 -4.83 -4.92 -9.93
C THR A 236 -6.20 -5.55 -9.82
N GLY A 237 -7.13 -5.20 -10.71
CA GLY A 237 -8.55 -5.58 -10.66
C GLY A 237 -9.43 -4.38 -10.33
N ILE A 238 -10.32 -4.03 -11.25
CA ILE A 238 -11.19 -2.83 -11.16
C ILE A 238 -12.21 -2.96 -10.01
N ASP A 239 -12.74 -4.16 -9.81
CA ASP A 239 -13.70 -4.49 -8.75
C ASP A 239 -13.14 -4.25 -7.35
N ILE A 240 -11.86 -4.51 -7.12
CA ILE A 240 -11.24 -4.33 -5.79
C ILE A 240 -11.31 -2.86 -5.37
N GLY A 241 -10.88 -1.95 -6.26
CA GLY A 241 -10.97 -0.51 -5.99
C GLY A 241 -12.41 -0.01 -5.88
N TYR A 242 -13.31 -0.55 -6.70
CA TYR A 242 -14.74 -0.24 -6.64
C TYR A 242 -15.35 -0.63 -5.29
N SER A 243 -15.12 -1.86 -4.81
CA SER A 243 -15.67 -2.37 -3.54
C SER A 243 -15.16 -1.59 -2.34
N VAL A 244 -13.86 -1.28 -2.28
CA VAL A 244 -13.28 -0.47 -1.18
C VAL A 244 -13.96 0.90 -1.10
N ARG A 245 -14.25 1.54 -2.24
CA ARG A 245 -14.93 2.83 -2.28
C ARG A 245 -16.41 2.73 -1.92
N GLU A 246 -17.10 1.68 -2.38
CA GLU A 246 -18.51 1.43 -2.03
C GLU A 246 -18.67 1.22 -0.52
N GLU A 247 -17.80 0.42 0.09
CA GLU A 247 -17.80 0.17 1.54
C GLU A 247 -17.51 1.44 2.35
N ALA A 248 -16.64 2.32 1.84
CA ALA A 248 -16.36 3.63 2.43
C ALA A 248 -17.48 4.67 2.18
N GLY A 249 -18.53 4.32 1.43
CA GLY A 249 -19.60 5.25 1.05
C GLY A 249 -19.15 6.35 0.10
N ILE A 250 -18.04 6.14 -0.61
CA ILE A 250 -17.45 7.09 -1.56
C ILE A 250 -17.99 6.79 -2.96
N THR A 251 -18.52 7.80 -3.63
CA THR A 251 -19.06 7.65 -4.99
C THR A 251 -17.98 7.19 -5.97
N ASN A 252 -18.30 6.15 -6.75
CA ASN A 252 -17.47 5.67 -7.85
C ASN A 252 -17.75 6.47 -9.15
N PRO A 253 -16.71 6.76 -9.95
CA PRO A 253 -16.89 7.26 -11.31
C PRO A 253 -17.75 6.30 -12.15
N PRO A 254 -18.69 6.80 -12.97
CA PRO A 254 -19.52 5.98 -13.86
C PRO A 254 -18.74 4.96 -14.68
N VAL A 255 -17.58 5.34 -15.23
CA VAL A 255 -16.76 4.42 -16.04
C VAL A 255 -16.20 3.22 -15.27
N ILE A 256 -16.02 3.34 -13.94
CA ILE A 256 -15.64 2.20 -13.09
C ILE A 256 -16.87 1.30 -12.87
N GLU A 257 -18.02 1.90 -12.54
CA GLU A 257 -19.28 1.16 -12.30
C GLU A 257 -19.69 0.36 -13.53
N GLU A 258 -19.65 0.96 -14.73
CA GLU A 258 -19.95 0.29 -16.00
C GLU A 258 -19.08 -0.95 -16.24
N ARG A 259 -17.78 -0.90 -15.91
CA ARG A 259 -16.86 -2.03 -16.07
C ARG A 259 -17.17 -3.17 -15.11
N VAL A 260 -17.47 -2.84 -13.85
CA VAL A 260 -17.84 -3.83 -12.83
C VAL A 260 -19.17 -4.50 -13.19
N GLU A 261 -20.18 -3.74 -13.60
CA GLU A 261 -21.48 -4.28 -14.03
C GLU A 261 -21.36 -5.20 -15.26
N ALA A 262 -20.39 -4.94 -16.13
CA ALA A 262 -20.11 -5.74 -17.32
C ALA A 262 -19.24 -6.98 -17.05
N GLU A 263 -18.80 -7.21 -15.80
CA GLU A 263 -17.79 -8.22 -15.44
C GLU A 263 -16.45 -8.07 -16.22
N GLU A 264 -16.15 -6.84 -16.66
CA GLU A 264 -14.91 -6.44 -17.33
C GLU A 264 -13.91 -5.96 -16.26
N LEU A 265 -13.32 -6.88 -15.51
CA LEU A 265 -12.53 -6.61 -14.30
C LEU A 265 -11.01 -6.50 -14.52
N GLY A 266 -10.57 -6.39 -15.77
CA GLY A 266 -9.17 -6.29 -16.15
C GLY A 266 -8.55 -7.62 -16.60
N ARG A 267 -7.24 -7.80 -16.34
CA ARG A 267 -6.47 -8.95 -16.84
C ARG A 267 -7.03 -10.29 -16.36
N LYS A 268 -7.58 -10.33 -15.15
CA LYS A 268 -8.10 -11.56 -14.54
C LYS A 268 -9.37 -12.10 -15.23
N THR A 269 -10.10 -11.25 -15.94
CA THR A 269 -11.28 -11.60 -16.75
C THR A 269 -11.00 -11.50 -18.25
N GLY A 270 -9.74 -11.28 -18.64
CA GLY A 270 -9.34 -11.08 -20.04
C GLY A 270 -9.76 -9.74 -20.64
N LYS A 271 -10.51 -8.90 -19.91
CA LYS A 271 -10.98 -7.60 -20.40
C LYS A 271 -11.30 -6.67 -19.24
N GLY A 272 -10.92 -5.40 -19.38
CA GLY A 272 -11.27 -4.29 -18.50
C GLY A 272 -11.35 -2.98 -19.27
N TYR A 273 -10.48 -2.03 -18.97
CA TYR A 273 -10.28 -0.85 -19.81
C TYR A 273 -9.64 -1.19 -21.16
N TYR A 274 -8.80 -2.22 -21.17
CA TYR A 274 -8.19 -2.80 -22.37
C TYR A 274 -8.64 -4.26 -22.59
N ASP A 275 -8.37 -4.77 -23.79
CA ASP A 275 -8.66 -6.16 -24.20
C ASP A 275 -7.38 -7.01 -24.10
N TYR A 276 -7.46 -8.10 -23.33
CA TYR A 276 -6.37 -9.05 -23.08
C TYR A 276 -6.69 -10.47 -23.59
N GLU A 277 -7.91 -10.74 -24.09
CA GLU A 277 -8.28 -12.04 -24.64
C GLU A 277 -7.76 -12.19 -26.07
N ASP A 278 -7.99 -11.16 -26.89
CA ASP A 278 -7.64 -11.14 -28.31
C ASP A 278 -6.67 -9.99 -28.66
N GLY A 279 -6.33 -9.12 -27.70
CA GLY A 279 -5.42 -7.97 -27.84
C GLY A 279 -4.05 -8.13 -27.18
N ASP A 280 -3.14 -7.18 -27.45
CA ASP A 280 -1.83 -7.09 -26.79
C ASP A 280 -1.90 -6.44 -25.39
N GLY A 281 -3.11 -6.21 -24.86
CA GLY A 281 -3.37 -5.44 -23.64
C GLY A 281 -3.41 -3.94 -23.92
N ALA A 282 -2.74 -3.15 -23.08
CA ALA A 282 -2.68 -1.71 -23.23
C ALA A 282 -1.92 -1.30 -24.51
N ASP A 283 -2.53 -0.43 -25.32
CA ASP A 283 -2.09 -0.16 -26.70
C ASP A 283 -1.93 1.34 -27.03
N TYR A 284 -1.59 2.15 -26.03
CA TYR A 284 -1.42 3.60 -26.15
C TYR A 284 0.00 4.03 -26.60
N GLU A 285 0.09 5.14 -27.35
CA GLU A 285 1.35 5.72 -27.81
C GLU A 285 1.57 7.13 -27.21
N ALA A 286 2.81 7.63 -27.21
CA ALA A 286 3.15 8.93 -26.63
C ALA A 286 2.32 10.11 -27.19
N SER A 287 1.91 10.05 -28.46
CA SER A 287 1.07 11.08 -29.09
C SER A 287 -0.37 11.10 -28.58
N ASP A 288 -0.86 10.01 -28.00
CA ASP A 288 -2.23 9.95 -27.49
C ASP A 288 -2.41 10.91 -26.30
N GLY A 289 -1.36 11.18 -25.53
CA GLY A 289 -1.45 11.94 -24.27
C GLY A 289 -1.23 13.44 -24.35
N GLU A 290 -1.19 14.07 -25.53
CA GLU A 290 -0.75 15.48 -25.67
C GLU A 290 -1.67 16.49 -24.96
N GLU A 291 -2.98 16.29 -24.98
CA GLU A 291 -3.98 17.24 -24.46
C GLU A 291 -4.45 16.93 -23.03
N PHE A 292 -4.02 15.80 -22.46
CA PHE A 292 -4.47 15.37 -21.12
C PHE A 292 -3.95 16.31 -20.01
N ASP A 293 -4.82 16.65 -19.07
CA ASP A 293 -4.51 17.49 -17.91
C ASP A 293 -3.85 16.67 -16.78
N THR A 294 -2.56 16.39 -16.95
CA THR A 294 -1.75 15.67 -15.96
C THR A 294 -1.71 16.38 -14.60
N LEU A 295 -1.76 17.72 -14.60
CA LEU A 295 -1.63 18.52 -13.38
C LEU A 295 -2.85 18.31 -12.47
N ARG A 296 -4.05 18.11 -13.01
CA ARG A 296 -5.25 17.79 -12.22
C ARG A 296 -5.07 16.51 -11.41
N VAL A 297 -4.52 15.45 -12.02
CA VAL A 297 -4.29 14.16 -11.35
C VAL A 297 -3.24 14.32 -10.26
N GLU A 298 -2.11 14.94 -10.59
CA GLU A 298 -1.01 15.12 -9.63
C GLU A 298 -1.37 16.08 -8.50
N ALA A 299 -2.14 17.13 -8.78
CA ALA A 299 -2.65 18.03 -7.74
C ALA A 299 -3.48 17.26 -6.71
N ARG A 300 -4.31 16.30 -7.14
CA ARG A 300 -5.04 15.44 -6.20
C ARG A 300 -4.10 14.55 -5.37
N MET A 301 -3.06 13.97 -5.99
CA MET A 301 -2.08 13.14 -5.28
C MET A 301 -1.26 13.95 -4.26
N VAL A 302 -0.78 15.13 -4.65
CA VAL A 302 -0.08 16.08 -3.79
C VAL A 302 -0.99 16.53 -2.65
N ASN A 303 -2.27 16.75 -2.92
CA ASN A 303 -3.24 17.12 -1.90
C ASN A 303 -3.41 16.01 -0.86
N GLU A 304 -3.53 14.75 -1.27
CA GLU A 304 -3.60 13.63 -0.32
C GLU A 304 -2.29 13.48 0.47
N ALA A 305 -1.13 13.62 -0.17
CA ALA A 305 0.15 13.62 0.55
C ALA A 305 0.20 14.76 1.59
N ALA A 306 -0.27 15.97 1.25
CA ALA A 306 -0.34 17.09 2.18
C ALA A 306 -1.27 16.81 3.37
N LYS A 307 -2.40 16.13 3.16
CA LYS A 307 -3.29 15.70 4.26
C LYS A 307 -2.58 14.72 5.18
N LEU A 308 -1.89 13.72 4.63
CA LEU A 308 -1.16 12.74 5.43
C LEU A 308 -0.07 13.39 6.29
N VAL A 309 0.69 14.34 5.73
CA VAL A 309 1.69 15.08 6.51
C VAL A 309 1.03 15.98 7.54
N GLY A 310 0.00 16.74 7.14
CA GLY A 310 -0.70 17.68 8.03
C GLY A 310 -1.42 17.03 9.21
N MET A 311 -1.79 15.75 9.09
CA MET A 311 -2.42 14.95 10.15
C MET A 311 -1.41 14.11 10.94
N ASP A 312 -0.10 14.32 10.74
CA ASP A 312 0.98 13.54 11.35
C ASP A 312 0.85 12.03 11.10
N VAL A 313 0.33 11.63 9.92
CA VAL A 313 0.21 10.21 9.54
C VAL A 313 1.57 9.68 9.08
N ALA A 314 2.28 10.44 8.27
CA ALA A 314 3.57 10.03 7.72
C ALA A 314 4.41 11.27 7.37
N THR A 315 5.72 11.10 7.43
CA THR A 315 6.66 12.13 6.97
C THR A 315 6.67 12.20 5.44
N PRO A 316 7.06 13.34 4.84
CA PRO A 316 7.25 13.44 3.39
C PRO A 316 8.16 12.35 2.81
N GLU A 317 9.23 11.99 3.54
CA GLU A 317 10.18 10.95 3.16
C GLU A 317 9.55 9.55 3.16
N ALA A 318 8.73 9.24 4.15
CA ALA A 318 7.98 7.98 4.22
C ALA A 318 6.99 7.87 3.05
N ILE A 319 6.28 8.96 2.74
CA ILE A 319 5.36 9.02 1.59
C ILE A 319 6.11 8.77 0.29
N ASP A 320 7.20 9.50 0.05
CA ASP A 320 7.95 9.38 -1.20
C ASP A 320 8.67 8.03 -1.33
N THR A 321 9.14 7.46 -0.23
CA THR A 321 9.70 6.10 -0.20
C THR A 321 8.61 5.07 -0.48
N GLY A 322 7.44 5.22 0.14
CA GLY A 322 6.27 4.38 -0.09
C GLY A 322 5.85 4.37 -1.55
N MET A 323 5.73 5.54 -2.18
CA MET A 323 5.32 5.61 -3.60
C MET A 323 6.37 5.06 -4.55
N ARG A 324 7.66 5.22 -4.25
CA ARG A 324 8.74 4.65 -5.08
C ARG A 324 8.81 3.14 -4.99
N LEU A 325 8.76 2.58 -3.78
CA LEU A 325 8.94 1.15 -3.56
C LEU A 325 7.65 0.35 -3.68
N GLY A 326 6.51 0.91 -3.28
CA GLY A 326 5.19 0.27 -3.33
C GLY A 326 4.50 0.42 -4.67
N ALA A 327 4.59 1.58 -5.32
CA ALA A 327 3.94 1.86 -6.61
C ALA A 327 4.92 1.96 -7.80
N GLY A 328 6.23 1.79 -7.56
CA GLY A 328 7.25 1.80 -8.62
C GLY A 328 7.50 3.19 -9.22
N PHE A 329 7.07 4.27 -8.55
CA PHE A 329 7.25 5.61 -9.10
C PHE A 329 8.73 6.00 -9.19
N SER A 330 9.08 6.77 -10.22
CA SER A 330 10.45 7.27 -10.41
C SER A 330 10.84 8.32 -9.35
N GLU A 331 9.88 9.10 -8.88
CA GLU A 331 10.01 10.07 -7.81
C GLU A 331 8.71 10.13 -7.00
N GLY A 332 8.82 10.46 -5.71
CA GLY A 332 7.65 10.60 -4.86
C GLY A 332 6.90 11.92 -5.05
N PRO A 333 5.61 11.98 -4.69
CA PRO A 333 4.75 13.14 -4.87
C PRO A 333 5.22 14.39 -4.12
N CYS A 334 5.77 14.26 -2.90
CA CYS A 334 6.23 15.42 -2.13
C CYS A 334 7.47 16.04 -2.80
N ARG A 335 8.46 15.21 -3.19
CA ARG A 335 9.63 15.67 -3.97
C ARG A 335 9.26 16.29 -5.30
N ARG A 336 8.29 15.71 -6.02
CA ARG A 336 7.78 16.26 -7.29
C ARG A 336 7.14 17.63 -7.06
N ALA A 337 6.30 17.75 -6.04
CA ALA A 337 5.60 18.98 -5.72
C ALA A 337 6.56 20.12 -5.37
N ASP A 338 7.58 19.84 -4.55
CA ASP A 338 8.59 20.83 -4.19
C ASP A 338 9.44 21.26 -5.39
N ARG A 339 9.73 20.36 -6.34
CA ARG A 339 10.47 20.70 -7.55
C ARG A 339 9.67 21.61 -8.48
N GLU A 340 8.37 21.36 -8.60
CA GLU A 340 7.50 22.07 -9.56
C GLU A 340 6.89 23.35 -8.99
N GLY A 341 6.73 23.43 -7.67
CA GLY A 341 6.13 24.56 -6.98
C GLY A 341 4.77 24.18 -6.38
N LEU A 342 4.67 24.21 -5.04
CA LEU A 342 3.45 23.87 -4.30
C LEU A 342 2.28 24.81 -4.62
N ASP A 343 2.59 26.08 -4.91
CA ASP A 343 1.64 27.09 -5.37
C ASP A 343 0.94 26.69 -6.67
N THR A 344 1.65 26.05 -7.61
CA THR A 344 1.05 25.55 -8.85
C THR A 344 -0.03 24.49 -8.60
N PHE A 345 0.19 23.58 -7.64
CA PHE A 345 -0.80 22.56 -7.29
C PHE A 345 -1.95 23.16 -6.48
N LEU A 346 -1.67 24.10 -5.58
CA LEU A 346 -2.70 24.80 -4.82
C LEU A 346 -3.64 25.57 -5.74
N ASP A 347 -3.11 26.40 -6.65
CA ASP A 347 -3.89 27.16 -7.62
C ASP A 347 -4.77 26.24 -8.47
N LYS A 348 -4.25 25.07 -8.85
CA LYS A 348 -5.01 24.05 -9.60
C LYS A 348 -6.18 23.52 -8.80
N LEU A 349 -5.97 23.16 -7.53
CA LEU A 349 -7.02 22.65 -6.63
C LEU A 349 -8.08 23.71 -6.38
N GLU A 350 -7.69 24.94 -6.07
CA GLU A 350 -8.61 26.05 -5.84
C GLU A 350 -9.48 26.33 -7.07
N ALA A 351 -8.88 26.38 -8.26
CA ALA A 351 -9.63 26.60 -9.50
C ALA A 351 -10.64 25.47 -9.80
N LEU A 352 -10.24 24.21 -9.56
CA LEU A 352 -11.13 23.06 -9.70
C LEU A 352 -12.26 23.11 -8.67
N HIS A 353 -11.95 23.37 -7.40
CA HIS A 353 -12.93 23.46 -6.33
C HIS A 353 -13.92 24.62 -6.53
N GLU A 354 -13.45 25.80 -6.96
CA GLU A 354 -14.31 26.92 -7.30
C GLU A 354 -15.28 26.58 -8.45
N THR A 355 -14.81 25.83 -9.44
CA THR A 355 -15.59 25.49 -10.63
C THR A 355 -16.59 24.35 -10.39
N THR A 356 -16.18 23.29 -9.69
CA THR A 356 -17.01 22.08 -9.52
C THR A 356 -17.74 22.03 -8.19
N GLY A 357 -17.21 22.70 -7.15
CA GLY A 357 -17.72 22.63 -5.78
C GLY A 357 -17.51 21.28 -5.10
N GLU A 358 -16.68 20.40 -5.66
CA GLU A 358 -16.50 19.04 -5.14
C GLU A 358 -15.41 18.98 -4.06
N GLU A 359 -15.73 18.32 -2.94
CA GLU A 359 -14.84 18.20 -1.77
C GLU A 359 -13.50 17.54 -2.10
N ARG A 360 -13.44 16.67 -3.13
CA ARG A 360 -12.17 16.06 -3.53
C ARG A 360 -11.14 17.09 -4.02
N PHE A 361 -11.55 18.28 -4.45
CA PHE A 361 -10.63 19.35 -4.85
C PHE A 361 -10.34 20.35 -3.73
N GLU A 362 -10.96 20.22 -2.56
CA GLU A 362 -10.67 21.09 -1.42
C GLU A 362 -9.19 20.97 -1.03
N PRO A 363 -8.41 22.07 -1.07
CA PRO A 363 -7.00 22.03 -0.69
C PRO A 363 -6.80 21.62 0.76
N ALA A 364 -5.78 20.82 1.01
CA ALA A 364 -5.38 20.43 2.36
C ALA A 364 -4.86 21.65 3.13
N ASP A 365 -5.27 21.77 4.39
CA ASP A 365 -4.83 22.87 5.27
C ASP A 365 -3.30 23.02 5.31
N TYR A 366 -2.56 21.90 5.32
CA TYR A 366 -1.10 21.93 5.34
C TYR A 366 -0.49 22.43 4.03
N LEU A 367 -1.10 22.13 2.88
CA LEU A 367 -0.65 22.67 1.59
C LEU A 367 -0.85 24.18 1.54
N VAL A 368 -2.01 24.66 2.00
CA VAL A 368 -2.30 26.09 2.12
C VAL A 368 -1.31 26.77 3.07
N GLU A 369 -1.07 26.18 4.25
CA GLU A 369 -0.12 26.69 5.24
C GLU A 369 1.29 26.84 4.65
N LEU A 370 1.78 25.85 3.89
CA LEU A 370 3.10 25.90 3.25
C LEU A 370 3.19 27.08 2.27
N VAL A 371 2.21 27.21 1.37
CA VAL A 371 2.22 28.26 0.35
C VAL A 371 2.06 29.65 0.95
N GLU A 372 1.16 29.85 1.92
CA GLU A 372 0.97 31.14 2.59
C GLU A 372 2.22 31.63 3.33
N ASN A 373 3.02 30.70 3.85
CA ASN A 373 4.30 30.99 4.50
C ASN A 373 5.45 31.22 3.51
N GLY A 374 5.20 31.10 2.19
CA GLY A 374 6.21 31.22 1.14
C GLY A 374 7.13 30.01 1.03
N ASN A 375 6.75 28.87 1.63
CA ASN A 375 7.46 27.60 1.51
C ASN A 375 6.91 26.85 0.30
N THR A 376 7.24 27.31 -0.90
CA THR A 376 6.67 26.78 -2.15
C THR A 376 7.46 25.62 -2.75
N GLY A 377 8.55 25.18 -2.11
CA GLY A 377 9.39 24.08 -2.58
C GLY A 377 10.85 24.49 -2.77
N GLN A 378 11.53 23.78 -3.67
CA GLN A 378 12.97 23.83 -3.89
C GLN A 378 13.48 25.24 -4.22
N GLU A 379 12.76 26.01 -5.04
CA GLU A 379 13.18 27.37 -5.41
C GLU A 379 13.17 28.35 -4.23
N SER A 380 12.21 28.19 -3.31
CA SER A 380 12.10 28.99 -2.08
C SER A 380 13.06 28.52 -0.97
N GLY A 381 13.67 27.34 -1.14
CA GLY A 381 14.51 26.66 -0.15
C GLY A 381 13.74 25.80 0.84
N ARG A 382 12.41 25.76 0.77
CA ARG A 382 11.55 24.98 1.68
C ARG A 382 10.19 24.67 1.07
N GLY A 383 9.71 23.44 1.23
CA GLY A 383 8.34 23.02 0.94
C GLY A 383 7.97 21.88 1.88
N PHE A 384 7.61 20.73 1.32
CA PHE A 384 7.60 19.47 2.07
C PHE A 384 8.96 19.12 2.64
N TYR A 385 10.05 19.50 1.98
CA TYR A 385 11.42 19.32 2.46
C TYR A 385 12.11 20.67 2.72
N GLU A 386 13.12 20.68 3.57
CA GLU A 386 14.09 21.77 3.62
C GLU A 386 15.23 21.52 2.62
N TYR A 387 15.66 22.56 1.91
CA TYR A 387 16.66 22.46 0.84
C TYR A 387 17.92 23.26 1.15
N GLU A 388 19.08 22.60 1.06
CA GLU A 388 20.40 23.23 1.12
C GLU A 388 21.18 22.90 -0.16
N ASN A 389 21.67 23.91 -0.86
CA ASN A 389 22.39 23.76 -2.15
C ASN A 389 21.61 22.96 -3.22
N GLY A 390 20.28 22.98 -3.15
CA GLY A 390 19.40 22.27 -4.09
C GLY A 390 19.09 20.82 -3.70
N GLU A 391 19.68 20.29 -2.62
CA GLU A 391 19.43 18.95 -2.11
C GLU A 391 18.53 18.98 -0.87
N PRO A 392 17.67 17.97 -0.65
CA PRO A 392 16.88 17.87 0.57
C PRO A 392 17.79 17.54 1.76
N VAL A 393 17.61 18.23 2.88
CA VAL A 393 18.34 17.98 4.13
C VAL A 393 17.47 17.40 5.24
N SER A 394 16.15 17.58 5.17
CA SER A 394 15.17 16.92 6.05
C SER A 394 13.75 17.05 5.50
N GLY A 395 12.86 16.09 5.81
CA GLY A 395 11.42 16.29 5.68
C GLY A 395 10.95 17.39 6.65
N GLY A 396 10.11 18.28 6.17
CA GLY A 396 9.48 19.34 6.94
C GLY A 396 8.34 18.77 7.78
N ARG A 397 8.44 19.00 9.10
CA ARG A 397 7.60 18.47 10.20
C ARG A 397 7.85 17.01 10.58
#